data_AF-A0AA51L7G7-F1
#
_entry.id   AF-A0AA51L7G7-F1
#
_cell.length_a   1.000
_cell.length_b   1.000
_cell.length_c   1.000
_cell.angle_alpha   90.00
_cell.angle_beta   90.00
_cell.angle_gamma   90.00
#
_symmetry.space_group_name_H-M   'P 1'
#
loop_
_entity.id
_entity.type
_entity.pdbx_description
1 polymer ?
#
loop_
_entity_poly.entity_id
_entity_poly.type
_entity_poly.pdbx_seq_one_letter_code
_entity_poly.pdbx_strand_id
1 'polypeptide(L)'
;MEMLKRETCPNCGNHMEDCPGFVTWCEECDYNLNPGEKEEPRTKIEKIYLKLGERTGRAMFDRMMSEKEVEKGVFGERLGALALATIIHAISIMFLFISIYFILHWNDGFWAKIFGLFHPVQLGDTATAIQN
;
A
#
# COMPACT_ATOMS: atom_id res chain seq x y z
N MET A 1 -18.75 15.92 -21.74
CA MET A 1 -19.06 17.34 -21.45
C MET A 1 -20.51 17.36 -21.02
N GLU A 2 -20.76 17.17 -19.73
CA GLU A 2 -22.10 17.35 -19.17
C GLU A 2 -22.51 18.81 -19.30
N MET A 3 -23.78 19.05 -19.63
CA MET A 3 -24.32 20.40 -19.79
C MET A 3 -24.58 20.99 -18.41
N LEU A 4 -23.83 22.03 -18.03
CA LEU A 4 -24.13 22.86 -16.87
C LEU A 4 -25.49 23.52 -17.10
N LYS A 5 -26.48 23.17 -16.27
CA LYS A 5 -27.78 23.81 -16.30
C LYS A 5 -27.69 25.07 -15.44
N ARG A 6 -28.32 26.17 -15.87
CA ARG A 6 -28.39 27.38 -15.03
C ARG A 6 -29.69 27.39 -14.26
N GLU A 7 -29.59 27.56 -12.95
CA GLU A 7 -30.74 27.76 -12.07
C GLU A 7 -30.61 29.07 -11.29
N THR A 8 -31.74 29.59 -10.81
CA THR A 8 -31.78 30.85 -10.09
C THR A 8 -31.94 30.57 -8.61
N CYS A 9 -31.09 31.17 -7.78
CA CYS A 9 -31.14 31.03 -6.33
C CYS A 9 -32.49 31.54 -5.79
N PRO A 10 -33.24 30.73 -5.03
CA PRO A 10 -34.53 31.14 -4.49
C PRO A 10 -34.42 32.20 -3.38
N ASN A 11 -33.23 32.40 -2.80
CA ASN A 11 -33.01 33.34 -1.69
C ASN A 11 -32.59 34.74 -2.18
N CYS A 12 -31.59 34.83 -3.05
CA CYS A 12 -31.04 36.12 -3.51
C CYS A 12 -31.27 36.41 -4.99
N GLY A 13 -31.77 35.45 -5.78
CA GLY A 13 -31.97 35.62 -7.22
C GLY A 13 -30.71 35.50 -8.08
N ASN A 14 -29.55 35.18 -7.49
CA ASN A 14 -28.31 34.98 -8.27
C ASN A 14 -28.38 33.73 -9.17
N HIS A 15 -27.67 33.73 -10.28
CA HIS A 15 -27.55 32.56 -11.16
C HIS A 15 -26.51 31.58 -10.63
N MET A 16 -26.89 30.32 -10.51
CA MET A 16 -26.06 29.22 -10.04
C MET A 16 -25.85 28.20 -11.16
N GLU A 17 -24.70 27.53 -11.14
CA GLU A 17 -24.38 26.43 -12.05
C GLU A 17 -24.83 25.11 -11.42
N ASP A 18 -25.90 24.52 -11.97
CA ASP A 18 -26.39 23.19 -11.62
C ASP A 18 -25.54 22.14 -12.36
N CYS A 19 -24.65 21.52 -11.58
CA CYS A 19 -23.83 20.38 -11.99
C CYS A 19 -24.58 19.09 -11.65
N PRO A 20 -25.00 18.28 -12.63
CA PRO A 20 -25.70 17.03 -12.37
C PRO A 20 -24.90 16.13 -11.42
N GLY A 21 -25.53 15.68 -10.33
CA GLY A 21 -24.91 14.80 -9.35
C GLY A 21 -24.18 15.48 -8.20
N PHE A 22 -24.09 16.83 -8.21
CA PHE A 22 -23.57 17.61 -7.10
C PHE A 22 -24.69 18.44 -6.45
N VAL A 23 -24.49 18.82 -5.20
CA VAL A 23 -25.39 19.75 -4.51
C VAL A 23 -25.05 21.16 -4.99
N THR A 24 -25.99 21.85 -5.64
CA THR A 24 -25.79 23.27 -6.01
C THR A 24 -25.90 24.15 -4.78
N TRP A 25 -24.95 25.07 -4.59
CA TRP A 25 -25.01 26.13 -3.58
C TRP A 25 -24.85 27.51 -4.23
N CYS A 26 -25.31 28.55 -3.54
CA CYS A 26 -25.14 29.93 -3.98
C CYS A 26 -23.89 30.56 -3.37
N GLU A 27 -22.99 31.10 -4.19
CA GLU A 27 -21.77 31.77 -3.72
C GLU A 27 -22.01 33.17 -3.13
N GLU A 28 -23.19 33.77 -3.38
CA GLU A 28 -23.51 35.13 -2.93
C GLU A 28 -24.21 35.18 -1.57
N CYS A 29 -25.05 34.19 -1.29
CA CYS A 29 -25.88 34.17 -0.08
C CYS A 29 -25.81 32.87 0.71
N ASP A 30 -24.88 31.98 0.35
CA ASP A 30 -24.65 30.67 0.97
C ASP A 30 -25.89 29.77 1.02
N TYR A 31 -26.85 29.99 0.11
CA TYR A 31 -28.00 29.12 -0.02
C TYR A 31 -27.54 27.69 -0.32
N ASN A 32 -28.04 26.72 0.45
CA ASN A 32 -27.70 25.29 0.38
C ASN A 32 -26.26 24.93 0.81
N LEU A 33 -25.51 25.85 1.43
CA LEU A 33 -24.18 25.58 1.98
C LEU A 33 -24.25 24.75 3.26
N ASN A 34 -25.30 24.94 4.06
CA ASN A 34 -25.47 24.22 5.31
C ASN A 34 -26.15 22.86 5.05
N PRO A 35 -25.47 21.72 5.20
CA PRO A 35 -26.18 20.45 5.32
C PRO A 35 -27.10 20.60 6.52
N GLY A 36 -28.39 20.32 6.36
CA GLY A 36 -29.42 20.60 7.37
C GLY A 36 -29.17 19.95 8.74
N GLU A 37 -30.19 19.95 9.60
CA GLU A 37 -30.08 19.30 10.91
C GLU A 37 -29.55 17.87 10.78
N LYS A 38 -28.44 17.60 11.49
CA LYS A 38 -27.86 16.26 11.56
C LYS A 38 -28.93 15.31 12.10
N GLU A 39 -29.26 14.27 11.33
CA GLU A 39 -30.20 13.26 11.80
C GLU A 39 -29.73 12.69 13.14
N GLU A 40 -30.66 12.59 14.10
CA GLU A 40 -30.33 11.97 15.38
C GLU A 40 -30.04 10.48 15.19
N PRO A 41 -28.95 9.96 15.79
CA PRO A 41 -28.57 8.57 15.60
C PRO A 41 -29.60 7.63 16.19
N ARG A 42 -30.17 6.78 15.33
CA ARG A 42 -31.24 5.82 15.65
C ARG A 42 -30.68 4.60 16.39
N THR A 43 -29.39 4.30 16.21
CA THR A 43 -28.75 3.11 16.81
C THR A 43 -27.51 3.43 17.64
N LYS A 44 -27.14 2.50 18.54
CA LYS A 44 -25.90 2.62 19.33
C LYS A 44 -24.64 2.56 18.46
N ILE A 45 -24.67 1.78 17.39
CA ILE A 45 -23.56 1.66 16.45
C ILE A 45 -23.35 3.00 15.75
N GLU A 46 -24.43 3.64 15.30
CA GLU A 46 -24.39 4.96 14.68
C GLU A 46 -23.83 6.04 15.62
N LYS A 47 -24.20 6.00 16.92
CA LYS A 47 -23.57 6.87 17.94
C LYS A 47 -22.06 6.64 18.05
N ILE A 48 -21.60 5.40 17.94
CA ILE A 48 -20.17 5.07 17.98
C ILE A 48 -19.48 5.61 16.72
N TYR A 49 -20.08 5.39 15.54
CA TYR A 49 -19.56 5.90 14.27
C TYR A 49 -19.46 7.43 14.27
N LEU A 50 -20.47 8.14 14.74
CA LEU A 50 -20.45 9.60 14.87
C LEU A 50 -19.30 10.05 15.77
N LYS A 51 -19.15 9.45 16.96
CA LYS A 51 -18.06 9.79 17.88
C LYS A 51 -16.68 9.49 17.30
N LEU A 52 -16.55 8.39 16.57
CA LEU A 52 -15.30 8.02 15.91
C LEU A 52 -14.97 8.99 14.77
N GLY A 53 -15.97 9.37 13.98
CA GLY A 53 -15.85 10.38 12.92
C GLY A 53 -15.43 11.73 13.49
N GLU A 54 -16.08 12.21 14.55
CA GLU A 54 -15.73 13.46 15.23
C GLU A 54 -14.30 13.45 15.78
N ARG A 55 -13.91 12.36 16.45
CA ARG A 55 -12.56 12.22 16.99
C ARG A 55 -11.50 12.19 15.90
N THR A 56 -11.77 11.45 14.83
CA THR A 56 -10.83 11.31 13.70
C THR A 56 -10.73 12.62 12.92
N GLY A 57 -11.85 13.27 12.63
CA GLY A 57 -11.89 14.57 11.96
C GLY A 57 -11.17 15.65 12.77
N ARG A 58 -11.40 15.70 14.10
CA ARG A 58 -10.69 16.61 14.99
C ARG A 58 -9.18 16.33 15.01
N ALA A 59 -8.77 15.07 15.12
CA ALA A 59 -7.35 14.73 15.06
C ALA A 59 -6.68 15.15 13.74
N MET A 60 -7.37 15.00 12.60
CA MET A 60 -6.85 15.47 11.31
C MET A 60 -6.78 16.99 11.22
N PHE A 61 -7.82 17.69 11.69
CA PHE A 61 -7.83 19.15 11.75
C PHE A 61 -6.70 19.69 12.64
N ASP A 62 -6.53 19.10 13.82
CA ASP A 62 -5.46 19.45 14.75
C ASP A 62 -4.08 19.20 14.11
N ARG A 63 -3.92 18.13 13.32
CA ARG A 63 -2.70 17.87 12.54
C ARG A 63 -2.47 18.94 11.47
N MET A 64 -3.48 19.28 10.67
CA MET A 64 -3.35 20.33 9.65
C MET A 64 -3.05 21.70 10.26
N MET A 65 -3.62 22.01 11.42
CA MET A 65 -3.37 23.28 12.12
C MET A 65 -2.03 23.32 12.85
N SER A 66 -1.53 22.17 13.31
CA SER A 66 -0.23 22.06 13.98
C SER A 66 0.94 21.91 13.00
N GLU A 67 0.70 21.34 11.82
CA GLU A 67 1.70 21.23 10.75
C GLU A 67 1.72 22.53 9.92
N LYS A 68 2.29 23.60 10.50
CA LYS A 68 2.73 24.76 9.71
C LYS A 68 4.01 24.46 8.91
N GLU A 69 4.68 23.35 9.20
CA GLU A 69 5.79 22.81 8.43
C GLU A 69 5.65 21.28 8.36
N VAL A 70 5.74 20.74 7.16
CA VAL A 70 5.66 19.31 6.85
C VAL A 70 6.88 18.60 7.46
N GLU A 71 6.80 18.19 8.72
CA GLU A 71 7.82 17.34 9.33
C GLU A 71 7.37 15.87 9.40
N LYS A 72 7.78 15.16 8.34
CA LYS A 72 8.29 13.78 8.37
C LYS A 72 7.61 12.82 9.36
N GLY A 73 6.56 12.15 8.86
CA GLY A 73 6.24 10.74 9.10
C GLY A 73 6.44 10.23 10.53
N VAL A 74 5.33 10.18 11.26
CA VAL A 74 5.14 9.63 12.60
C VAL A 74 6.08 8.44 12.85
N PHE A 75 7.04 8.62 13.75
CA PHE A 75 8.11 7.68 14.08
C PHE A 75 7.63 6.23 14.32
N GLY A 76 6.38 6.06 14.79
CA GLY A 76 5.76 4.76 15.05
C GLY A 76 5.49 3.91 13.80
N GLU A 77 5.10 4.51 12.67
CA GLU A 77 4.85 3.76 11.42
C GLU A 77 6.16 3.23 10.83
N ARG A 78 7.23 4.02 10.93
CA ARG A 78 8.58 3.64 10.50
C ARG A 78 9.12 2.47 11.33
N LEU A 79 8.84 2.45 12.63
CA LEU A 79 9.28 1.37 13.52
C LEU A 79 8.59 0.04 13.20
N GLY A 80 7.28 0.08 12.90
CA GLY A 80 6.52 -1.11 12.48
C GLY A 80 7.02 -1.68 11.14
N ALA A 81 7.27 -0.80 10.16
CA ALA A 81 7.84 -1.20 8.88
C ALA A 81 9.25 -1.81 9.02
N LEU A 82 10.10 -1.21 9.86
CA LEU A 82 11.44 -1.72 10.12
C LEU A 82 11.40 -3.08 10.83
N ALA A 83 10.53 -3.24 11.83
CA ALA A 83 10.36 -4.52 12.53
C ALA A 83 9.93 -5.63 11.56
N LEU A 84 8.95 -5.36 10.70
CA LEU A 84 8.51 -6.33 9.69
C LEU A 84 9.63 -6.68 8.70
N ALA A 85 10.36 -5.68 8.20
CA ALA A 85 11.50 -5.90 7.31
C ALA A 85 12.58 -6.77 7.98
N THR A 86 12.91 -6.50 9.25
CA THR A 86 13.90 -7.31 9.99
C THR A 86 13.46 -8.76 10.16
N ILE A 87 12.18 -9.02 10.43
CA ILE A 87 11.65 -10.39 10.57
C ILE A 87 11.78 -11.14 9.23
N ILE A 88 11.39 -10.50 8.12
CA ILE A 88 11.47 -11.10 6.79
C ILE A 88 12.92 -11.46 6.46
N HIS A 89 13.84 -10.52 6.65
CA HIS A 89 15.26 -10.76 6.39
C HIS A 89 15.85 -11.83 7.31
N ALA A 90 15.45 -11.87 8.59
CA ALA A 90 15.88 -12.93 9.51
C ALA A 90 15.42 -14.32 9.03
N ILE A 91 14.18 -14.43 8.55
CA ILE A 91 13.65 -15.68 7.97
C ILE A 91 14.43 -16.07 6.70
N SER A 92 14.71 -15.11 5.80
CA SER A 92 15.49 -15.37 4.60
C SER A 92 16.91 -15.87 4.93
N ILE A 93 17.56 -15.23 5.90
CA ILE A 93 18.91 -15.62 6.38
C ILE A 93 18.87 -17.01 7.02
N MET A 94 17.84 -17.31 7.81
CA MET A 94 17.64 -18.64 8.39
C MET A 94 17.52 -19.73 7.30
N PHE A 95 16.69 -19.51 6.28
CA PHE A 95 16.56 -20.46 5.17
C PHE A 95 17.84 -20.61 4.36
N LEU A 96 18.61 -19.53 4.20
CA LEU A 96 19.91 -19.58 3.54
C LEU A 96 20.88 -20.51 4.31
N PHE A 97 20.99 -20.33 5.63
CA PHE A 97 21.88 -21.19 6.43
C PHE A 97 21.40 -22.65 6.50
N ILE A 98 20.09 -22.87 6.63
CA ILE A 98 19.52 -24.22 6.59
C ILE A 98 19.85 -24.88 5.24
N SER A 99 19.63 -24.20 4.12
CA SER A 99 19.90 -24.78 2.80
C SER A 99 21.39 -25.11 2.61
N ILE A 100 22.30 -24.22 3.03
CA ILE A 100 23.74 -24.49 3.01
C ILE A 100 24.08 -25.71 3.89
N TYR A 101 23.54 -25.77 5.12
CA TYR A 101 23.77 -26.88 6.03
C TYR A 101 23.34 -28.21 5.40
N PHE A 102 22.13 -28.25 4.84
CA PHE A 102 21.63 -29.44 4.14
C PHE A 102 22.50 -29.78 2.94
N ILE A 103 22.86 -28.82 2.07
CA ILE A 103 23.74 -29.08 0.91
C ILE A 103 25.07 -29.72 1.33
N LEU A 104 25.67 -29.26 2.44
CA LEU A 104 26.94 -29.79 2.92
C LEU A 104 26.80 -31.19 3.53
N HIS A 105 25.67 -31.50 4.16
CA HIS A 105 25.49 -32.75 4.94
C HIS A 105 24.57 -33.78 4.25
N TRP A 106 24.01 -33.48 3.06
CA TRP A 106 23.03 -34.34 2.40
C TRP A 106 23.62 -35.67 1.90
N ASN A 107 24.93 -35.74 1.56
CA ASN A 107 25.58 -37.00 1.14
C ASN A 107 27.11 -36.88 0.97
N ASP A 108 27.88 -37.90 1.36
CA ASP A 108 29.32 -38.06 1.07
C ASP A 108 29.64 -38.10 -0.44
N GLY A 109 28.62 -38.36 -1.29
CA GLY A 109 28.74 -38.42 -2.75
C GLY A 109 28.01 -37.33 -3.52
N PHE A 110 27.38 -36.33 -2.88
CA PHE A 110 26.64 -35.27 -3.59
C PHE A 110 27.59 -34.33 -4.34
N TRP A 111 28.65 -33.86 -3.67
CA TRP A 111 29.70 -33.06 -4.29
C TRP A 111 30.45 -33.82 -5.38
N ALA A 112 30.69 -35.13 -5.18
CA ALA A 112 31.27 -35.99 -6.22
C ALA A 112 30.39 -36.10 -7.48
N LYS A 113 29.06 -35.96 -7.38
CA LYS A 113 28.15 -35.92 -8.55
C LYS A 113 28.06 -34.54 -9.20
N ILE A 114 28.11 -33.46 -8.42
CA ILE A 114 28.18 -32.08 -8.94
C ILE A 114 29.50 -31.86 -9.70
N PHE A 115 30.63 -32.27 -9.13
CA PHE A 115 31.95 -32.08 -9.75
C PHE A 115 32.34 -33.22 -10.70
N GLY A 116 31.81 -34.44 -10.50
CA GLY A 116 32.09 -35.61 -11.36
C GLY A 116 31.41 -35.57 -12.72
N LEU A 117 30.44 -34.66 -12.94
CA LEU A 117 29.89 -34.36 -14.26
C LEU A 117 30.87 -33.55 -15.15
N PHE A 118 32.00 -33.12 -14.58
CA PHE A 118 33.05 -32.32 -15.24
C PHE A 118 34.35 -33.12 -15.47
N HIS A 119 34.30 -34.46 -15.51
CA HIS A 119 35.43 -35.20 -16.07
C HIS A 119 35.42 -35.05 -17.59
N PRO A 120 36.51 -34.59 -18.24
CA PRO A 120 36.58 -34.60 -19.69
C PRO A 120 36.46 -36.04 -20.17
N VAL A 121 35.52 -36.30 -21.08
CA VAL A 121 35.50 -37.50 -21.90
C VAL A 121 36.91 -37.72 -22.45
N GLN A 122 37.58 -38.79 -22.02
CA GLN A 122 38.81 -39.24 -22.64
C GLN A 122 38.47 -39.67 -24.07
N LEU A 123 38.68 -38.77 -25.04
CA LEU A 123 38.84 -39.12 -26.44
C LEU A 123 40.20 -39.84 -26.59
N GLY A 124 40.23 -41.11 -26.20
CA GLY A 124 41.43 -41.94 -26.16
C GLY A 124 41.53 -43.02 -27.24
N ASP A 125 40.51 -43.22 -28.09
CA ASP A 125 40.41 -44.44 -28.92
C ASP A 125 40.24 -44.19 -30.44
N THR A 126 40.80 -43.11 -31.01
CA THR A 126 40.82 -42.92 -32.49
C THR A 126 42.21 -42.93 -33.13
N ALA A 127 43.26 -43.29 -32.38
CA ALA A 127 44.64 -43.31 -32.91
C ALA A 127 45.05 -44.62 -33.60
N THR A 128 44.21 -45.66 -33.66
CA THR A 128 44.59 -46.98 -34.22
C THR A 128 43.95 -47.34 -35.56
N ALA A 129 43.27 -46.40 -36.23
CA ALA A 129 42.63 -46.66 -37.55
C ALA A 129 43.43 -46.14 -38.76
N ILE A 130 44.65 -45.61 -38.59
CA ILE A 130 45.52 -45.18 -39.69
C ILE A 130 46.91 -45.81 -39.52
N GLN A 131 46.98 -47.14 -39.40
CA GLN A 131 48.21 -47.90 -39.62
C GLN A 131 47.92 -49.42 -39.76
N ASN A 132 47.16 -49.80 -40.78
CA ASN A 132 47.38 -50.99 -41.63
C ASN A 132 46.28 -51.12 -42.68
#